data_AF-A0A6L8T4Q5-F1
#
_entry.id   AF-A0A6L8T4Q5-F1
#
_cell.length_a   1.000
_cell.length_b   1.000
_cell.length_c   1.000
_cell.angle_alpha   90.00
_cell.angle_beta   90.00
_cell.angle_gamma   90.00
#
_symmetry.space_group_name_H-M   'P 1'
#
loop_
_entity.id
_entity.type
_entity.pdbx_description
1 polymer ?
#
loop_
_entity_poly.entity_id
_entity_poly.type
_entity_poly.pdbx_seq_one_letter_code
_entity_poly.pdbx_strand_id
1 'polypeptide(L)'
;MLNICIVFAQLECETIQKRVSDAYYSRSQKGFRMGGKPPYGYRLEEILMEGIHTKKLVEEPGEAAIVREIFDMYEQPDTSYGDITRYYAEKGVQFYGKELIRSMLAQLLRNPVYVRADMDVYRFFRSHGTNIVSSPEQFDGIHGCYLYQGRDAQTDKLQNLKGHMLVVAPHEGLVSSEQWLNCRIKLMRNKTIQANRKAVNTWLAGKVKCGNCGYALMSIKIQSGKQYLRCTKRLNNKACPGCGKVYTEDVENYVYKEMVRKLREGQSPAAYTKLKENPQVKQIYREIEEMEKEISLLVDSLAGAGETLTDYINQRVEEIDQMHQLKLEKLSVLAENHATPEQMEKVASNISLWGEIDFEEKRFTVDKMIRSLKVFPGLVQIQWKF
;
A
#
# COMPACT_ATOMS: atom_id res chain seq x y z
N MET A 1 12.90 1.77 40.09
CA MET A 1 12.65 0.32 39.88
C MET A 1 11.92 0.06 38.55
N LEU A 2 10.92 0.86 38.18
CA LEU A 2 10.19 0.75 36.90
C LEU A 2 11.11 0.82 35.65
N ASN A 3 12.02 1.78 35.60
CA ASN A 3 12.97 1.93 34.48
C ASN A 3 13.90 0.71 34.31
N ILE A 4 14.27 0.04 35.41
CA ILE A 4 15.08 -1.17 35.36
C ILE A 4 14.26 -2.32 34.76
N CYS A 5 13.00 -2.49 35.16
CA CYS A 5 12.10 -3.49 34.57
C CYS A 5 11.84 -3.24 33.09
N ILE A 6 11.69 -1.98 32.67
CA ILE A 6 11.53 -1.60 31.26
C ILE A 6 12.78 -1.97 30.45
N VAL A 7 13.97 -1.67 30.96
CA VAL A 7 15.24 -2.03 30.30
C VAL A 7 15.38 -3.54 30.17
N PHE A 8 15.04 -4.33 31.21
CA PHE A 8 15.05 -5.79 31.13
C PHE A 8 14.01 -6.34 30.14
N ALA A 9 12.79 -5.79 30.13
CA ALA A 9 11.76 -6.17 29.17
C ALA A 9 12.18 -5.85 27.72
N GLN A 10 12.87 -4.72 27.50
CA GLN A 10 13.42 -4.38 26.20
C GLN A 10 14.54 -5.32 25.78
N LEU A 11 15.50 -5.61 26.68
CA LEU A 11 16.58 -6.56 26.43
C LEU A 11 16.06 -7.97 26.09
N GLU A 12 15.02 -8.43 26.79
CA GLU A 12 14.39 -9.72 26.53
C GLU A 12 13.70 -9.72 25.15
N CYS A 13 12.95 -8.67 24.82
CA CYS A 13 12.35 -8.49 23.50
C CYS A 13 13.40 -8.53 22.38
N GLU A 14 14.50 -7.79 22.52
CA GLU A 14 15.60 -7.77 21.55
C GLU A 14 16.30 -9.13 21.43
N THR A 15 16.45 -9.85 22.55
CA THR A 15 17.04 -11.19 22.58
C THR A 15 16.15 -12.21 21.87
N ILE A 16 14.84 -12.18 22.11
CA ILE A 16 13.86 -13.03 21.43
C ILE A 16 13.86 -12.71 19.93
N GLN A 17 13.85 -11.45 19.54
CA GLN A 17 13.91 -11.04 18.14
C GLN A 17 15.16 -11.58 17.44
N LYS A 18 16.34 -11.48 18.07
CA LYS A 18 17.59 -12.05 17.54
C LYS A 18 17.50 -13.57 17.38
N ARG A 19 17.03 -14.29 18.40
CA ARG A 19 16.86 -15.76 18.35
C ARG A 19 15.91 -16.21 17.25
N VAL A 20 14.79 -15.51 17.07
CA VAL A 20 13.83 -15.81 15.99
C VAL A 20 14.46 -15.56 14.61
N SER A 21 15.19 -14.47 14.46
CA SER A 21 15.91 -14.15 13.21
C SER A 21 16.99 -15.19 12.88
N ASP A 22 17.78 -15.60 13.87
CA ASP A 22 18.80 -16.63 13.70
C ASP A 22 18.20 -18.00 13.37
N ALA A 23 17.10 -18.38 14.03
CA ALA A 23 16.37 -19.61 13.72
C ALA A 23 15.80 -19.58 12.30
N TYR A 24 15.23 -18.45 11.86
CA TYR A 24 14.75 -18.26 10.49
C TYR A 24 15.88 -18.45 9.46
N TYR A 25 17.02 -17.83 9.71
CA TYR A 25 18.17 -17.87 8.81
C TYR A 25 18.80 -19.26 8.73
N SER A 26 19.00 -19.91 9.88
CA SER A 26 19.50 -21.28 9.96
C SER A 26 18.62 -22.26 9.18
N ARG A 27 17.29 -22.13 9.31
CA ARG A 27 16.35 -22.96 8.54
C ARG A 27 16.34 -22.62 7.05
N SER A 28 16.47 -21.34 6.72
CA SER A 28 16.52 -20.89 5.31
C SER A 28 17.75 -21.45 4.59
N GLN A 29 18.92 -21.45 5.23
CA GLN A 29 20.16 -22.03 4.68
C GLN A 29 20.03 -23.52 4.36
N LYS A 30 19.27 -24.24 5.19
CA LYS A 30 18.98 -25.67 5.00
C LYS A 30 17.88 -25.93 3.96
N GLY A 31 17.34 -24.90 3.31
CA GLY A 31 16.32 -25.06 2.26
C GLY A 31 14.91 -25.35 2.78
N PHE A 32 14.63 -25.15 4.08
CA PHE A 32 13.28 -25.33 4.63
C PHE A 32 12.30 -24.29 4.10
N ARG A 33 11.08 -24.71 3.74
CA ARG A 33 10.00 -23.79 3.35
C ARG A 33 9.59 -22.90 4.52
N MET A 34 9.92 -21.61 4.42
CA MET A 34 9.57 -20.61 5.45
C MET A 34 8.33 -19.75 5.12
N GLY A 35 7.70 -19.95 3.97
CA GLY A 35 6.52 -19.16 3.55
C GLY A 35 5.21 -19.82 3.94
N GLY A 36 4.17 -19.01 4.19
CA GLY A 36 2.82 -19.48 4.50
C GLY A 36 2.12 -20.11 3.29
N LYS A 37 1.36 -19.29 2.54
CA LYS A 37 0.61 -19.78 1.38
C LYS A 37 1.56 -20.29 0.26
N PRO A 38 1.29 -21.45 -0.37
CA PRO A 38 2.09 -21.91 -1.51
C PRO A 38 1.95 -20.95 -2.70
N PRO A 39 2.98 -20.79 -3.53
CA PRO A 39 2.87 -20.11 -4.82
C PRO A 39 1.88 -20.82 -5.76
N TYR A 40 1.29 -20.09 -6.71
CA TYR A 40 0.22 -20.60 -7.57
C TYR A 40 0.81 -21.63 -8.53
N GLY A 41 0.16 -22.77 -8.75
CA GLY A 41 0.78 -23.89 -9.46
C GLY A 41 1.40 -24.93 -8.55
N TYR A 42 1.42 -24.69 -7.24
CA TYR A 42 1.96 -25.62 -6.26
C TYR A 42 0.99 -25.84 -5.09
N ARG A 43 0.97 -27.08 -4.59
CA ARG A 43 0.41 -27.45 -3.29
C ARG A 43 1.52 -27.79 -2.30
N LEU A 44 1.16 -27.86 -1.02
CA LEU A 44 2.08 -28.27 0.04
C LEU A 44 1.98 -29.77 0.28
N GLU A 45 3.13 -30.41 0.48
CA GLU A 45 3.22 -31.81 0.87
C GLU A 45 4.21 -31.95 2.02
N GLU A 46 3.86 -32.76 3.02
CA GLU A 46 4.72 -32.98 4.18
C GLU A 46 5.86 -33.91 3.81
N ILE A 47 7.07 -33.52 4.21
CA ILE A 47 8.29 -34.29 4.00
C ILE A 47 9.15 -34.27 5.26
N LEU A 48 10.04 -35.24 5.34
CA LEU A 48 11.05 -35.32 6.38
C LEU A 48 12.39 -34.93 5.75
N MET A 49 12.92 -33.79 6.19
CA MET A 49 14.19 -33.24 5.69
C MET A 49 15.16 -33.11 6.87
N GLU A 50 16.30 -33.80 6.81
CA GLU A 50 17.28 -33.86 7.90
C GLU A 50 16.68 -34.27 9.27
N GLY A 51 15.76 -35.23 9.30
CA GLY A 51 15.11 -35.64 10.56
C GLY A 51 13.98 -34.71 11.03
N ILE A 52 13.72 -33.60 10.33
CA ILE A 52 12.76 -32.57 10.72
C ILE A 52 11.56 -32.62 9.77
N HIS A 53 10.35 -32.68 10.34
CA HIS A 53 9.12 -32.53 9.58
C HIS A 53 9.00 -31.11 9.01
N THR A 54 8.88 -31.03 7.68
CA THR A 54 8.69 -29.79 6.94
C THR A 54 7.72 -30.00 5.79
N LYS A 55 7.48 -28.96 5.00
CA LYS A 55 6.61 -29.00 3.83
C LYS A 55 7.41 -28.63 2.59
N LYS A 56 7.28 -29.40 1.53
CA LYS A 56 7.78 -29.04 0.19
C LYS A 56 6.64 -28.57 -0.70
N LEU A 57 7.01 -27.89 -1.78
CA LEU A 57 6.09 -27.60 -2.87
C LEU A 57 6.01 -28.83 -3.77
N VAL A 58 4.81 -29.14 -4.25
CA VAL A 58 4.56 -30.18 -5.25
C VAL A 58 3.61 -29.60 -6.28
N GLU A 59 3.82 -29.95 -7.55
CA GLU A 59 3.01 -29.47 -8.66
C GLU A 59 1.52 -29.74 -8.42
N GLU A 60 0.68 -28.72 -8.63
CA GLU A 60 -0.76 -28.87 -8.77
C GLU A 60 -1.10 -28.83 -10.27
N PRO A 61 -1.42 -29.96 -10.91
CA PRO A 61 -1.40 -30.08 -12.37
C PRO A 61 -2.22 -29.01 -13.11
N GLY A 62 -3.41 -28.67 -12.61
CA GLY A 62 -4.28 -27.67 -13.23
C GLY A 62 -3.72 -26.25 -13.14
N GLU A 63 -3.25 -25.85 -11.96
CA GLU A 63 -2.66 -24.53 -11.77
C GLU A 63 -1.27 -24.42 -12.42
N ALA A 64 -0.49 -25.50 -12.44
CA ALA A 64 0.84 -25.53 -13.01
C ALA A 64 0.83 -25.42 -14.53
N ALA A 65 -0.15 -26.03 -15.21
CA ALA A 65 -0.37 -25.82 -16.64
C ALA A 65 -0.61 -24.34 -16.96
N ILE A 66 -1.41 -23.65 -16.15
CA ILE A 66 -1.65 -22.21 -16.29
C ILE A 66 -0.36 -21.41 -16.08
N VAL A 67 0.49 -21.79 -15.12
CA VAL A 67 1.78 -21.13 -14.91
C VAL A 67 2.68 -21.28 -16.12
N ARG A 68 2.80 -22.49 -16.70
CA ARG A 68 3.57 -22.72 -17.93
C ARG A 68 3.04 -21.86 -19.08
N GLU A 69 1.73 -21.87 -19.31
CA GLU A 69 1.09 -21.03 -20.33
C GLU A 69 1.35 -19.52 -20.10
N ILE A 70 1.36 -19.04 -18.85
CA ILE A 70 1.72 -17.66 -18.51
C ILE A 70 3.16 -17.32 -18.95
N PHE A 71 4.12 -18.21 -18.68
CA PHE A 71 5.51 -17.99 -19.08
C PHE A 71 5.65 -18.01 -20.60
N ASP A 72 5.02 -18.97 -21.29
CA ASP A 72 5.00 -19.05 -22.75
C ASP A 72 4.43 -17.78 -23.39
N MET A 73 3.30 -17.29 -22.88
CA MET A 73 2.68 -16.06 -23.37
C MET A 73 3.58 -14.85 -23.14
N TYR A 74 4.18 -14.72 -21.95
CA TYR A 74 4.96 -13.53 -21.58
C TYR A 74 6.34 -13.48 -22.26
N GLU A 75 6.91 -14.63 -22.59
CA GLU A 75 8.17 -14.73 -23.34
C GLU A 75 8.07 -14.07 -24.72
N GLN A 76 6.90 -14.16 -25.37
CA GLN A 76 6.65 -13.49 -26.65
C GLN A 76 6.87 -11.98 -26.56
N PRO A 77 7.60 -11.35 -27.51
CA PRO A 77 8.04 -9.95 -27.39
C PRO A 77 6.88 -8.96 -27.23
N ASP A 78 5.78 -9.16 -27.96
CA ASP A 78 4.64 -8.24 -28.03
C ASP A 78 3.64 -8.38 -26.87
N THR A 79 3.74 -9.44 -26.07
CA THR A 79 2.78 -9.70 -24.99
C THR A 79 3.05 -8.79 -23.79
N SER A 80 2.07 -7.97 -23.41
CA SER A 80 2.13 -7.19 -22.17
C SER A 80 1.44 -7.92 -21.00
N TYR A 81 1.69 -7.46 -19.77
CA TYR A 81 0.89 -7.92 -18.62
C TYR A 81 -0.61 -7.72 -18.82
N GLY A 82 -1.01 -6.66 -19.54
CA GLY A 82 -2.41 -6.35 -19.81
C GLY A 82 -3.08 -7.44 -20.63
N ASP A 83 -2.37 -7.99 -21.61
CA ASP A 83 -2.90 -9.00 -22.52
C ASP A 83 -3.09 -10.32 -21.80
N ILE A 84 -2.12 -10.75 -20.99
CA ILE A 84 -2.23 -11.96 -20.15
C ILE A 84 -3.37 -11.81 -19.13
N THR A 85 -3.46 -10.68 -18.43
CA THR A 85 -4.56 -10.46 -17.47
C THR A 85 -5.94 -10.42 -18.13
N ARG A 86 -6.03 -9.96 -19.39
CA ARG A 86 -7.29 -9.95 -20.15
C ARG A 86 -7.66 -11.36 -20.59
N TYR A 87 -6.71 -12.11 -21.13
CA TYR A 87 -6.89 -13.48 -21.59
C TYR A 87 -7.48 -14.38 -20.50
N TYR A 88 -6.92 -14.35 -19.29
CA TYR A 88 -7.43 -15.15 -18.17
C TYR A 88 -8.74 -14.62 -17.58
N ALA A 89 -8.98 -13.31 -17.64
CA ALA A 89 -10.27 -12.75 -17.26
C ALA A 89 -11.40 -13.18 -18.20
N GLU A 90 -11.13 -13.24 -19.51
CA GLU A 90 -12.08 -13.71 -20.53
C GLU A 90 -12.36 -15.22 -20.39
N LYS A 91 -11.36 -16.02 -20.02
CA LYS A 91 -11.53 -17.45 -19.69
C LYS A 91 -12.21 -17.70 -18.33
N GLY A 92 -12.42 -16.67 -17.50
CA GLY A 92 -13.00 -16.82 -16.16
C GLY A 92 -12.10 -17.55 -15.14
N VAL A 93 -10.80 -17.63 -15.39
CA VAL A 93 -9.85 -18.34 -14.51
C VAL A 93 -9.56 -17.50 -13.26
N GLN A 94 -9.65 -18.15 -12.11
CA GLN A 94 -9.42 -17.51 -10.82
C GLN A 94 -8.07 -17.94 -10.23
N PHE A 95 -7.35 -16.96 -9.70
CA PHE A 95 -6.09 -17.11 -9.00
C PHE A 95 -6.35 -16.85 -7.52
N TYR A 96 -6.36 -17.92 -6.71
CA TYR A 96 -6.76 -17.85 -5.31
C TYR A 96 -8.15 -17.23 -5.07
N GLY A 97 -9.11 -17.55 -5.94
CA GLY A 97 -10.48 -16.99 -5.87
C GLY A 97 -10.59 -15.54 -6.34
N LYS A 98 -9.57 -14.97 -7.00
CA LYS A 98 -9.56 -13.59 -7.51
C LYS A 98 -9.10 -13.54 -8.96
N GLU A 99 -9.48 -12.48 -9.68
CA GLU A 99 -8.96 -12.21 -11.03
C GLU A 99 -7.44 -11.96 -10.99
N LEU A 100 -6.74 -12.35 -12.07
CA LEU A 100 -5.32 -12.06 -12.22
C LEU A 100 -5.08 -10.56 -12.33
N ILE A 101 -4.32 -10.00 -11.39
CA ILE A 101 -3.88 -8.61 -11.39
C ILE A 101 -2.42 -8.50 -11.81
N ARG A 102 -2.05 -7.35 -12.42
CA ARG A 102 -0.69 -7.11 -12.93
C ARG A 102 0.40 -7.27 -11.87
N SER A 103 0.16 -6.86 -10.63
CA SER A 103 1.14 -7.00 -9.54
C SER A 103 1.41 -8.47 -9.20
N MET A 104 0.37 -9.29 -9.12
CA MET A 104 0.48 -10.73 -8.90
C MET A 104 1.24 -11.40 -10.05
N LEU A 105 0.88 -11.10 -11.29
CA LEU A 105 1.58 -11.60 -12.48
C LEU A 105 3.06 -11.22 -12.46
N ALA A 106 3.39 -9.97 -12.11
CA ALA A 106 4.76 -9.50 -12.05
C ALA A 106 5.56 -10.16 -10.90
N GLN A 107 4.92 -10.52 -9.79
CA GLN A 107 5.56 -11.30 -8.72
C GLN A 107 5.79 -12.75 -9.17
N LEU A 108 4.81 -13.36 -9.82
CA LEU A 108 4.89 -14.73 -10.36
C LEU A 108 6.07 -14.86 -11.32
N LEU A 109 6.15 -13.98 -12.33
CA LEU A 109 7.23 -14.00 -13.34
C LEU A 109 8.63 -13.68 -12.78
N ARG A 110 8.72 -13.06 -11.60
CA ARG A 110 10.02 -12.80 -10.93
C ARG A 110 10.43 -13.91 -9.97
N ASN A 111 9.52 -14.79 -9.58
CA ASN A 111 9.79 -15.74 -8.52
C ASN A 111 10.65 -16.91 -9.03
N PRO A 112 11.83 -17.18 -8.46
CA PRO A 112 12.68 -18.31 -8.87
C PRO A 112 12.19 -19.67 -8.37
N VAL A 113 11.07 -19.72 -7.64
CA VAL A 113 10.43 -21.01 -7.31
C VAL A 113 10.05 -21.77 -8.58
N TYR A 114 9.68 -21.07 -9.66
CA TYR A 114 9.21 -21.70 -10.90
C TYR A 114 10.32 -22.16 -11.84
N VAL A 115 11.54 -21.64 -11.71
CA VAL A 115 12.63 -21.94 -12.64
C VAL A 115 13.34 -23.22 -12.24
N ARG A 116 13.67 -24.07 -13.21
CA ARG A 116 14.61 -25.17 -13.04
C ARG A 116 16.02 -24.60 -12.90
N ALA A 117 16.63 -24.83 -11.75
CA ALA A 117 17.86 -24.22 -11.33
C ALA A 117 19.06 -24.90 -12.00
N ASP A 118 19.64 -24.25 -12.98
CA ASP A 118 20.85 -24.68 -13.67
C ASP A 118 21.99 -23.67 -13.49
N MET A 119 23.09 -23.88 -14.21
CA MET A 119 24.26 -23.01 -14.15
C MET A 119 23.99 -21.59 -14.66
N ASP A 120 23.02 -21.37 -15.55
CA ASP A 120 22.65 -20.04 -16.01
C ASP A 120 21.87 -19.28 -14.95
N VAL A 121 20.97 -19.95 -14.23
CA VAL A 121 20.31 -19.40 -13.04
C VAL A 121 21.34 -19.05 -11.96
N TYR A 122 22.32 -19.93 -11.70
CA TYR A 122 23.40 -19.67 -10.76
C TYR A 122 24.19 -18.39 -11.13
N ARG A 123 24.64 -18.28 -12.39
CA ARG A 123 25.37 -17.10 -12.89
C ARG A 123 24.53 -15.83 -12.81
N PHE A 124 23.25 -15.91 -13.15
CA PHE A 124 22.32 -14.80 -13.07
C PHE A 124 22.21 -14.25 -11.64
N PHE A 125 21.93 -15.10 -10.65
CA PHE A 125 21.80 -14.61 -9.27
C PHE A 125 23.13 -14.11 -8.68
N ARG A 126 24.25 -14.76 -9.02
CA ARG A 126 25.59 -14.36 -8.58
C ARG A 126 25.97 -12.97 -9.12
N SER A 127 25.75 -12.72 -10.42
CA SER A 127 26.02 -11.41 -11.03
C SER A 127 25.19 -10.27 -10.45
N HIS A 128 24.02 -10.56 -9.89
CA HIS A 128 23.15 -9.57 -9.24
C HIS A 128 23.42 -9.42 -7.73
N GLY A 129 24.50 -10.02 -7.21
CA GLY A 129 24.93 -9.86 -5.82
C GLY A 129 24.10 -10.65 -4.80
N THR A 130 23.49 -11.76 -5.23
CA THR A 130 22.74 -12.66 -4.35
C THR A 130 23.70 -13.60 -3.62
N ASN A 131 23.45 -13.84 -2.34
CA ASN A 131 24.20 -14.79 -1.52
C ASN A 131 23.68 -16.20 -1.79
N ILE A 132 24.36 -16.95 -2.65
CA ILE A 132 24.00 -18.34 -2.97
C ILE A 132 24.64 -19.26 -1.93
N VAL A 133 23.81 -19.95 -1.14
CA VAL A 133 24.28 -20.90 -0.10
C VAL A 133 24.52 -22.29 -0.69
N SER A 134 23.67 -22.68 -1.63
CA SER A 134 23.80 -23.94 -2.34
C SER A 134 25.07 -24.00 -3.18
N SER A 135 25.70 -25.17 -3.24
CA SER A 135 26.88 -25.38 -4.07
C SER A 135 26.48 -25.45 -5.56
N PRO A 136 27.39 -25.11 -6.50
CA PRO A 136 27.09 -25.13 -7.93
C PRO A 136 26.58 -26.49 -8.44
N GLU A 137 27.01 -27.59 -7.81
CA GLU A 137 26.64 -28.96 -8.18
C GLU A 137 25.17 -29.28 -7.87
N GLN A 138 24.54 -28.52 -6.96
CA GLN A 138 23.12 -28.65 -6.65
C GLN A 138 22.21 -28.02 -7.72
N PHE A 139 22.78 -27.23 -8.65
CA PHE A 139 22.04 -26.64 -9.77
C PHE A 139 21.96 -27.65 -10.92
N ASP A 140 21.14 -28.68 -10.71
CA ASP A 140 21.01 -29.85 -11.58
C ASP A 140 20.06 -29.66 -12.79
N GLY A 141 19.41 -28.51 -12.91
CA GLY A 141 18.44 -28.23 -13.96
C GLY A 141 17.09 -28.92 -13.77
N ILE A 142 16.81 -29.46 -12.58
CA ILE A 142 15.53 -30.11 -12.23
C ILE A 142 14.87 -29.36 -11.09
N HIS A 143 15.62 -29.13 -10.01
CA HIS A 143 15.10 -28.52 -8.80
C HIS A 143 14.88 -27.01 -8.94
N GLY A 144 13.90 -26.48 -8.22
CA GLY A 144 13.62 -25.05 -8.14
C GLY A 144 14.55 -24.32 -7.18
N CYS A 145 14.31 -23.03 -6.97
CA CYS A 145 15.04 -22.23 -5.98
C CYS A 145 14.11 -21.53 -4.98
N TYR A 146 14.53 -21.47 -3.73
CA TYR A 146 13.97 -20.55 -2.74
C TYR A 146 14.83 -19.29 -2.61
N LEU A 147 14.16 -18.14 -2.66
CA LEU A 147 14.77 -16.84 -2.41
C LEU A 147 14.26 -16.29 -1.07
N TYR A 148 15.16 -16.13 -0.11
CA TYR A 148 14.89 -15.63 1.24
C TYR A 148 15.34 -14.18 1.40
N GLN A 149 14.71 -13.47 2.34
CA GLN A 149 15.11 -12.11 2.69
C GLN A 149 16.49 -12.16 3.38
N GLY A 150 17.42 -11.30 2.96
CA GLY A 150 18.71 -11.15 3.65
C GLY A 150 18.55 -10.40 4.97
N ARG A 151 19.49 -10.59 5.92
CA ARG A 151 19.46 -9.94 7.25
C ARG A 151 19.41 -8.41 7.14
N ASP A 152 20.21 -7.85 6.25
CA ASP A 152 20.38 -6.39 6.11
C ASP A 152 19.63 -5.82 4.91
N ALA A 153 18.83 -6.64 4.22
CA ALA A 153 18.10 -6.23 3.05
C ALA A 153 16.77 -5.57 3.46
N GLN A 154 16.64 -4.26 3.19
CA GLN A 154 15.40 -3.50 3.43
C GLN A 154 14.45 -3.53 2.22
N THR A 155 14.95 -3.93 1.04
CA THR A 155 14.20 -3.90 -0.23
C THR A 155 13.51 -5.23 -0.53
N ASP A 156 12.49 -5.19 -1.41
CA ASP A 156 11.78 -6.38 -1.88
C ASP A 156 12.73 -7.33 -2.65
N LYS A 157 12.83 -8.57 -2.17
CA LYS A 157 13.73 -9.61 -2.68
C LYS A 157 13.51 -10.01 -4.14
N LEU A 158 12.31 -9.77 -4.70
CA LEU A 158 12.04 -10.11 -6.10
C LEU A 158 12.46 -8.97 -7.05
N GLN A 159 12.52 -7.73 -6.54
CA GLN A 159 12.93 -6.56 -7.30
C GLN A 159 14.42 -6.28 -7.20
N ASN A 160 14.98 -6.41 -6.00
CA ASN A 160 16.40 -6.26 -5.73
C ASN A 160 16.94 -7.60 -5.23
N LEU A 161 17.91 -8.17 -5.92
CA LEU A 161 18.46 -9.48 -5.56
C LEU A 161 19.68 -9.36 -4.62
N LYS A 162 20.25 -8.16 -4.51
CA LYS A 162 21.50 -7.93 -3.77
C LYS A 162 21.32 -8.18 -2.27
N GLY A 163 22.19 -9.02 -1.70
CA GLY A 163 22.21 -9.34 -0.27
C GLY A 163 21.13 -10.33 0.19
N HIS A 164 20.24 -10.76 -0.71
CA HIS A 164 19.26 -11.82 -0.45
C HIS A 164 19.90 -13.20 -0.55
N MET A 165 19.26 -14.21 0.04
CA MET A 165 19.78 -15.57 0.07
C MET A 165 19.05 -16.46 -0.93
N LEU A 166 19.81 -17.17 -1.76
CA LEU A 166 19.30 -18.18 -2.68
C LEU A 166 19.74 -19.58 -2.23
N VAL A 167 18.79 -20.51 -2.20
CA VAL A 167 19.02 -21.92 -1.89
C VAL A 167 18.24 -22.78 -2.89
N VAL A 168 18.86 -23.84 -3.40
CA VAL A 168 18.17 -24.85 -4.22
C VAL A 168 17.11 -25.54 -3.35
N ALA A 169 15.91 -25.64 -3.89
CA ALA A 169 14.74 -26.13 -3.19
C ALA A 169 14.50 -27.61 -3.50
N PRO A 170 13.84 -28.37 -2.60
CA PRO A 170 13.57 -29.80 -2.82
C PRO A 170 12.42 -30.06 -3.80
N HIS A 171 11.80 -29.02 -4.38
CA HIS A 171 10.71 -29.15 -5.35
C HIS A 171 11.22 -28.94 -6.77
N GLU A 172 10.51 -29.46 -7.76
CA GLU A 172 10.87 -29.29 -9.17
C GLU A 172 10.41 -27.94 -9.74
N GLY A 173 11.26 -27.33 -10.58
CA GLY A 173 10.89 -26.14 -11.35
C GLY A 173 9.89 -26.48 -12.47
N LEU A 174 8.94 -25.58 -12.72
CA LEU A 174 7.94 -25.73 -13.79
C LEU A 174 8.44 -25.32 -15.18
N VAL A 175 9.37 -24.36 -15.24
CA VAL A 175 9.86 -23.76 -16.49
C VAL A 175 11.38 -23.86 -16.62
N SER A 176 11.89 -23.86 -17.84
CA SER A 176 13.33 -23.87 -18.09
C SER A 176 14.00 -22.57 -17.63
N SER A 177 15.30 -22.65 -17.39
CA SER A 177 16.16 -21.51 -17.10
C SER A 177 16.11 -20.47 -18.23
N GLU A 178 16.22 -20.89 -19.47
CA GLU A 178 16.14 -20.04 -20.66
C GLU A 178 14.85 -19.20 -20.68
N GLN A 179 13.69 -19.86 -20.62
CA GLN A 179 12.39 -19.19 -20.66
C GLN A 179 12.22 -18.19 -19.50
N TRP A 180 12.59 -18.60 -18.29
CA TRP A 180 12.48 -17.74 -17.12
C TRP A 180 13.43 -16.53 -17.22
N LEU A 181 14.68 -16.75 -17.65
CA LEU A 181 15.66 -15.67 -17.85
C LEU A 181 15.23 -14.70 -18.95
N ASN A 182 14.66 -15.18 -20.06
CA ASN A 182 14.08 -14.35 -21.12
C ASN A 182 12.98 -13.44 -20.54
N CYS A 183 12.07 -14.02 -19.75
CA CYS A 183 11.04 -13.27 -19.04
C CYS A 183 11.67 -12.22 -18.10
N ARG A 184 12.70 -12.58 -17.32
CA ARG A 184 13.40 -11.66 -16.41
C ARG A 184 14.09 -10.52 -17.12
N ILE A 185 14.74 -10.77 -18.24
CA ILE A 185 15.38 -9.72 -19.06
C ILE A 185 14.33 -8.73 -19.55
N LYS A 186 13.20 -9.22 -20.08
CA LYS A 186 12.06 -8.39 -20.48
C LYS A 186 11.52 -7.56 -19.31
N LEU A 187 11.40 -8.15 -18.12
CA LEU A 187 10.97 -7.44 -16.90
C LEU A 187 11.94 -6.32 -16.50
N MET A 188 13.25 -6.56 -16.58
CA MET A 188 14.27 -5.59 -16.19
C MET A 188 14.40 -4.44 -17.20
N ARG A 189 14.16 -4.70 -18.49
CA ARG A 189 14.07 -3.66 -19.53
C ARG A 189 12.83 -2.78 -19.34
N ASN A 190 11.71 -3.36 -18.89
CA ASN A 190 10.44 -2.67 -18.66
C ASN A 190 10.37 -1.87 -17.34
N LYS A 191 11.51 -1.37 -16.81
CA LYS A 191 11.52 -0.50 -15.64
C LYS A 191 10.84 0.84 -15.97
N THR A 192 9.55 0.94 -15.64
CA THR A 192 8.87 2.23 -15.55
C THR A 192 9.47 3.03 -14.40
N ILE A 193 10.19 4.10 -14.73
CA ILE A 193 10.58 5.15 -13.78
C ILE A 193 9.29 5.75 -13.21
N GLN A 194 8.95 5.42 -11.95
CA GLN A 194 7.88 6.10 -11.24
C GLN A 194 8.43 7.43 -10.70
N ALA A 195 8.45 8.45 -11.54
CA ALA A 195 8.56 9.81 -11.04
C ALA A 195 7.35 10.09 -10.13
N ASN A 196 7.59 10.73 -8.98
CA ASN A 196 6.55 11.25 -8.09
C ASN A 196 5.42 11.86 -8.92
N ARG A 197 4.26 11.17 -8.98
CA ARG A 197 3.15 11.59 -9.82
C ARG A 197 2.53 12.85 -9.25
N LYS A 198 3.04 14.01 -9.65
CA LYS A 198 2.28 15.27 -9.54
C LYS A 198 1.02 15.15 -10.36
N ALA A 199 -0.08 15.71 -9.87
CA ALA A 199 -1.29 15.85 -10.66
C ALA A 199 -1.02 16.89 -11.76
N VAL A 200 -0.85 16.45 -13.01
CA VAL A 200 -0.50 17.35 -14.12
C VAL A 200 -1.72 17.72 -14.97
N ASN A 201 -2.69 16.81 -15.08
CA ASN A 201 -3.76 16.93 -16.08
C ASN A 201 -5.10 17.43 -15.51
N THR A 202 -5.36 17.27 -14.21
CA THR A 202 -6.65 17.68 -13.60
C THR A 202 -6.52 17.85 -12.10
N TRP A 203 -7.14 18.89 -11.54
CA TRP A 203 -7.18 19.13 -10.09
C TRP A 203 -8.04 18.08 -9.35
N LEU A 204 -8.87 17.33 -10.08
CA LEU A 204 -9.63 16.19 -9.54
C LEU A 204 -8.78 14.90 -9.39
N ALA A 205 -7.51 14.91 -9.80
CA ALA A 205 -6.66 13.72 -9.80
C ALA A 205 -6.56 13.10 -8.39
N GLY A 206 -6.93 11.82 -8.29
CA GLY A 206 -6.97 11.07 -7.03
C GLY A 206 -8.37 10.96 -6.40
N LYS A 207 -9.34 11.80 -6.81
CA LYS A 207 -10.74 11.74 -6.32
C LYS A 207 -11.68 11.06 -7.30
N VAL A 208 -11.41 11.19 -8.60
CA VAL A 208 -12.26 10.63 -9.67
C VAL A 208 -12.12 9.11 -9.76
N LYS A 209 -13.23 8.41 -9.58
CA LYS A 209 -13.39 6.96 -9.67
C LYS A 209 -14.45 6.61 -10.71
N CYS A 210 -14.29 5.46 -11.35
CA CYS A 210 -15.28 4.93 -12.27
C CYS A 210 -16.48 4.42 -11.46
N GLY A 211 -17.69 4.88 -11.81
CA GLY A 211 -18.92 4.45 -11.16
C GLY A 211 -19.19 2.95 -11.29
N ASN A 212 -18.74 2.32 -12.39
CA ASN A 212 -19.03 0.92 -12.67
C ASN A 212 -18.10 -0.07 -11.95
N CYS A 213 -16.81 0.26 -11.78
CA CYS A 213 -15.84 -0.67 -11.17
C CYS A 213 -15.09 -0.10 -9.96
N GLY A 214 -15.33 1.15 -9.57
CA GLY A 214 -14.69 1.79 -8.42
C GLY A 214 -13.21 2.17 -8.59
N TYR A 215 -12.54 1.73 -9.67
CA TYR A 215 -11.15 2.10 -9.96
C TYR A 215 -11.00 3.55 -10.38
N ALA A 216 -9.83 4.16 -10.12
CA ALA A 216 -9.53 5.53 -10.49
C ALA A 216 -9.68 5.79 -12.00
N LEU A 217 -10.20 6.97 -12.34
CA LEU A 217 -10.22 7.49 -13.71
C LEU A 217 -8.94 8.27 -14.00
N MET A 218 -8.46 8.16 -15.24
CA MET A 218 -7.26 8.84 -15.71
C MET A 218 -7.61 9.83 -16.82
N SER A 219 -7.12 11.06 -16.72
CA SER A 219 -7.25 12.07 -17.78
C SER A 219 -6.20 11.81 -18.87
N ILE A 220 -6.66 11.57 -20.10
CA ILE A 220 -5.83 11.32 -21.28
C ILE A 220 -6.03 12.47 -22.27
N LYS A 221 -4.93 13.05 -22.75
CA LYS A 221 -4.94 14.11 -23.77
C LYS A 221 -4.88 13.52 -25.18
N ILE A 222 -5.73 14.00 -26.08
CA ILE A 222 -5.73 13.62 -27.51
C ILE A 222 -4.85 14.61 -28.28
N GLN A 223 -4.39 14.24 -29.48
CA GLN A 223 -3.67 15.11 -30.42
C GLN A 223 -4.40 16.44 -30.68
N SER A 224 -5.74 16.47 -30.63
CA SER A 224 -6.56 17.69 -30.76
C SER A 224 -6.52 18.61 -29.53
N GLY A 225 -5.67 18.34 -28.54
CA GLY A 225 -5.55 19.11 -27.30
C GLY A 225 -6.58 18.78 -26.22
N LYS A 226 -7.74 18.22 -26.58
CA LYS A 226 -8.84 17.89 -25.65
C LYS A 226 -8.48 16.72 -24.72
N GLN A 227 -8.96 16.81 -23.48
CA GLN A 227 -8.74 15.80 -22.45
C GLN A 227 -10.03 15.05 -22.10
N TYR A 228 -9.93 13.73 -21.92
CA TYR A 228 -11.07 12.91 -21.51
C TYR A 228 -10.67 11.91 -20.41
N LEU A 229 -11.64 11.61 -19.55
CA LEU A 229 -11.50 10.66 -18.46
C LEU A 229 -11.73 9.24 -18.98
N ARG A 230 -10.79 8.34 -18.66
CA ARG A 230 -10.87 6.93 -19.03
C ARG A 230 -10.69 6.02 -17.82
N CYS A 231 -11.51 4.97 -17.76
CA CYS A 231 -11.39 3.93 -16.73
C CYS A 231 -10.07 3.18 -16.85
N THR A 232 -9.26 3.22 -15.79
CA THR A 232 -7.97 2.53 -15.73
C THR A 232 -8.14 1.02 -15.85
N LYS A 233 -9.17 0.42 -15.23
CA LYS A 233 -9.47 -1.02 -15.37
C LYS A 233 -9.80 -1.35 -16.85
N ARG A 234 -10.68 -0.56 -17.48
CA ARG A 234 -11.01 -0.71 -18.92
C ARG A 234 -9.77 -0.55 -19.82
N LEU A 235 -8.92 0.44 -19.56
CA LEU A 235 -7.69 0.65 -20.34
C LEU A 235 -6.74 -0.54 -20.20
N ASN A 236 -6.60 -1.07 -18.99
CA ASN A 236 -5.63 -2.11 -18.71
C ASN A 236 -6.03 -3.47 -19.27
N ASN A 237 -7.29 -3.88 -19.08
CA ASN A 237 -7.74 -5.23 -19.43
C ASN A 237 -9.16 -5.30 -20.01
N LYS A 238 -9.82 -4.17 -20.33
CA LYS A 238 -11.20 -4.11 -20.87
C LYS A 238 -12.30 -4.74 -20.00
N ALA A 239 -12.00 -5.27 -18.80
CA ALA A 239 -12.95 -5.92 -17.89
C ALA A 239 -14.02 -4.99 -17.27
N CYS A 240 -14.07 -3.72 -17.69
CA CYS A 240 -15.08 -2.78 -17.26
C CYS A 240 -15.63 -2.05 -18.49
N PRO A 241 -16.96 -1.90 -18.62
CA PRO A 241 -17.56 -1.09 -19.68
C PRO A 241 -17.13 0.38 -19.60
N GLY A 242 -16.65 0.84 -18.43
CA GLY A 242 -16.13 2.19 -18.21
C GLY A 242 -17.22 3.25 -18.19
N CYS A 243 -16.81 4.51 -17.96
CA CYS A 243 -17.72 5.65 -17.87
C CYS A 243 -18.10 6.29 -19.22
N GLY A 244 -17.71 5.69 -20.36
CA GLY A 244 -17.89 6.30 -21.67
C GLY A 244 -16.82 7.34 -22.03
N LYS A 245 -17.08 8.16 -23.06
CA LYS A 245 -16.24 9.31 -23.44
C LYS A 245 -16.74 10.53 -22.66
N VAL A 246 -16.09 10.83 -21.54
CA VAL A 246 -16.42 11.99 -20.70
C VAL A 246 -15.25 12.96 -20.73
N TYR A 247 -15.49 14.21 -21.16
CA TYR A 247 -14.43 15.21 -21.18
C TYR A 247 -14.09 15.66 -19.76
N THR A 248 -12.80 15.88 -19.51
CA THR A 248 -12.31 16.30 -18.20
C THR A 248 -12.89 17.67 -17.82
N GLU A 249 -12.95 18.59 -18.78
CA GLU A 249 -13.51 19.94 -18.62
C GLU A 249 -15.00 19.92 -18.21
N ASP A 250 -15.81 19.03 -18.80
CA ASP A 250 -17.23 18.92 -18.47
C ASP A 250 -17.43 18.50 -17.01
N VAL A 251 -16.62 17.55 -16.54
CA VAL A 251 -16.67 17.08 -15.15
C VAL A 251 -16.14 18.15 -14.20
N GLU A 252 -15.05 18.82 -14.55
CA GLU A 252 -14.51 19.92 -13.74
C GLU A 252 -15.53 21.05 -13.57
N ASN A 253 -16.19 21.46 -14.66
CA ASN A 253 -17.22 22.49 -14.65
C ASN A 253 -18.45 22.05 -13.85
N TYR A 254 -18.89 20.80 -13.99
CA TYR A 254 -20.00 20.26 -13.21
C TYR A 254 -19.67 20.26 -11.70
N VAL A 255 -18.48 19.77 -11.33
CA VAL A 255 -18.05 19.72 -9.94
C VAL A 255 -17.93 21.10 -9.34
N TYR A 256 -17.39 22.07 -10.07
CA TYR A 256 -17.32 23.44 -9.60
C TYR A 256 -18.72 24.02 -9.31
N LYS A 257 -19.69 23.84 -10.21
CA LYS A 257 -21.09 24.27 -10.00
C LYS A 257 -21.70 23.64 -8.76
N GLU A 258 -21.45 22.35 -8.56
CA GLU A 258 -21.92 21.62 -7.38
C GLU A 258 -21.22 22.08 -6.09
N MET A 259 -19.93 22.41 -6.13
CA MET A 259 -19.21 23.00 -5.00
C MET A 259 -19.79 24.36 -4.61
N VAL A 260 -20.09 25.22 -5.58
CA VAL A 260 -20.73 26.52 -5.34
C VAL A 260 -22.12 26.33 -4.71
N ARG A 261 -22.92 25.38 -5.23
CA ARG A 261 -24.24 25.07 -4.68
C ARG A 261 -24.17 24.59 -3.24
N LYS A 262 -23.27 23.64 -2.97
CA LYS A 262 -23.04 23.07 -1.64
C LYS A 262 -22.57 24.12 -0.64
N LEU A 263 -21.72 25.06 -1.06
CA LEU A 263 -21.30 26.19 -0.23
C LEU A 263 -22.47 27.11 0.11
N ARG A 264 -23.34 27.42 -0.85
CA ARG A 264 -24.54 28.26 -0.62
C ARG A 264 -25.55 27.59 0.33
N GLU A 265 -25.72 26.27 0.24
CA GLU A 265 -26.56 25.50 1.17
C GLU A 265 -25.97 25.52 2.60
N GLY A 266 -24.64 25.47 2.73
CA GLY A 266 -23.91 25.58 4.00
C GLY A 266 -23.84 26.99 4.60
N GLN A 267 -24.11 28.03 3.82
CA GLN A 267 -24.18 29.44 4.25
C GLN A 267 -25.56 29.83 4.84
N SER A 268 -26.49 28.89 5.01
CA SER A 268 -27.68 29.17 5.83
C SER A 268 -27.25 29.39 7.30
N PRO A 269 -27.66 30.50 7.94
CA PRO A 269 -27.23 30.85 9.31
C PRO A 269 -27.48 29.76 10.36
N ALA A 270 -28.37 28.81 10.08
CA ALA A 270 -28.75 27.72 10.97
C ALA A 270 -27.75 26.53 11.00
N ALA A 271 -26.92 26.35 9.95
CA ALA A 271 -25.93 25.27 9.91
C ALA A 271 -24.65 25.62 10.68
N TYR A 272 -24.25 26.89 10.66
CA TYR A 272 -23.09 27.40 11.41
C TYR A 272 -23.33 27.41 12.92
N THR A 273 -24.59 27.56 13.37
CA THR A 273 -24.95 27.48 14.80
C THR A 273 -24.89 26.06 15.35
N LYS A 274 -25.21 25.03 14.55
CA LYS A 274 -25.14 23.62 14.98
C LYS A 274 -23.70 23.12 15.20
N LEU A 275 -22.69 23.73 14.58
CA LEU A 275 -21.28 23.41 14.80
C LEU A 275 -20.75 23.90 16.15
N LYS A 276 -21.29 25.01 16.70
CA LYS A 276 -20.98 25.48 18.06
C LYS A 276 -21.59 24.60 19.16
N GLU A 277 -22.54 23.73 18.82
CA GLU A 277 -23.33 22.95 19.77
C GLU A 277 -23.08 21.43 19.70
N ASN A 278 -21.92 20.96 19.21
CA ASN A 278 -21.60 19.55 19.43
C ASN A 278 -21.31 19.32 20.93
N PRO A 279 -22.20 18.62 21.68
CA PRO A 279 -22.08 18.50 23.13
C PRO A 279 -20.78 17.81 23.54
N GLN A 280 -20.30 16.89 22.70
CA GLN A 280 -19.08 16.10 22.93
C GLN A 280 -17.82 16.95 22.82
N VAL A 281 -17.77 17.89 21.87
CA VAL A 281 -16.63 18.80 21.71
C VAL A 281 -16.58 19.80 22.87
N LYS A 282 -17.72 20.35 23.26
CA LYS A 282 -17.83 21.27 24.40
C LYS A 282 -17.47 20.58 25.72
N GLN A 283 -17.84 19.30 25.86
CA GLN A 283 -17.48 18.48 27.02
C GLN A 283 -15.99 18.19 27.07
N ILE A 284 -15.36 17.85 25.94
CA ILE A 284 -13.90 17.64 25.87
C ILE A 284 -13.13 18.94 26.16
N TYR A 285 -13.56 20.09 25.63
CA TYR A 285 -12.94 21.38 25.96
C TYR A 285 -13.05 21.73 27.45
N ARG A 286 -14.21 21.43 28.07
CA ARG A 286 -14.43 21.67 29.50
C ARG A 286 -13.57 20.75 30.36
N GLU A 287 -13.41 19.49 29.95
CA GLU A 287 -12.51 18.52 30.59
C GLU A 287 -11.03 18.94 30.47
N ILE A 288 -10.63 19.55 29.35
CA ILE A 288 -9.27 20.08 29.18
C ILE A 288 -9.04 21.27 30.12
N GLU A 289 -9.99 22.21 30.17
CA GLU A 289 -9.88 23.39 31.04
C GLU A 289 -9.88 23.02 32.54
N GLU A 290 -10.59 21.95 32.92
CA GLU A 290 -10.54 21.39 34.28
C GLU A 290 -9.19 20.74 34.58
N MET A 291 -8.60 20.01 33.63
CA MET A 291 -7.26 19.42 33.79
C MET A 291 -6.15 20.48 33.86
N GLU A 292 -6.23 21.55 33.07
CA GLU A 292 -5.27 22.66 33.12
C GLU A 292 -5.34 23.40 34.46
N LYS A 293 -6.55 23.58 35.02
CA LYS A 293 -6.72 24.14 36.37
C LYS A 293 -6.15 23.21 37.44
N GLU A 294 -6.32 21.90 37.30
CA GLU A 294 -5.76 20.91 38.22
C GLU A 294 -4.22 20.92 38.18
N ILE A 295 -3.62 21.03 36.99
CA ILE A 295 -2.17 21.21 36.83
C ILE A 295 -1.72 22.51 37.51
N SER A 296 -2.40 23.64 37.28
CA SER A 296 -2.03 24.91 37.90
C SER A 296 -2.07 24.84 39.43
N LEU A 297 -3.10 24.20 40.01
CA LEU A 297 -3.23 24.04 41.46
C LEU A 297 -2.13 23.13 42.05
N LEU A 298 -1.76 22.06 41.34
CA LEU A 298 -0.66 21.18 41.74
C LEU A 298 0.70 21.89 41.63
N VAL A 299 0.87 22.77 40.63
CA VAL A 299 2.07 23.58 40.44
C VAL A 299 2.19 24.68 41.50
N ASP A 300 1.09 25.36 41.83
CA ASP A 300 1.06 26.39 42.89
C ASP A 300 1.31 25.77 44.29
N SER A 301 0.88 24.52 44.51
CA SER A 301 1.15 23.73 45.70
C SER A 301 2.65 23.36 45.89
N LEU A 302 3.51 23.52 44.87
CA LEU A 302 4.95 23.22 44.95
C LEU A 302 5.75 24.33 45.64
N ALA A 303 5.19 25.54 45.83
CA ALA A 303 5.90 26.67 46.41
C ALA A 303 6.27 26.52 47.91
N GLY A 304 6.06 25.35 48.53
CA GLY A 304 6.38 25.11 49.93
C GLY A 304 6.54 23.64 50.39
N ALA A 305 6.73 22.67 49.49
CA ALA A 305 6.82 21.25 49.86
C ALA A 305 8.22 20.64 49.65
N GLY A 306 8.63 19.74 50.55
CA GLY A 306 9.96 19.09 50.53
C GLY A 306 10.14 18.02 49.43
N GLU A 307 11.40 17.66 49.16
CA GLU A 307 11.86 16.83 48.02
C GLU A 307 11.04 15.57 47.71
N THR A 308 10.50 14.88 48.71
CA THR A 308 9.70 13.67 48.50
C THR A 308 8.29 13.93 47.96
N LEU A 309 7.73 15.12 48.18
CA LEU A 309 6.45 15.54 47.60
C LEU A 309 6.62 15.94 46.13
N THR A 310 7.79 16.48 45.77
CA THR A 310 8.13 16.92 44.42
C THR A 310 8.11 15.77 43.42
N ASP A 311 8.64 14.58 43.79
CA ASP A 311 8.62 13.40 42.92
C ASP A 311 7.21 12.85 42.68
N TYR A 312 6.36 12.85 43.72
CA TYR A 312 4.98 12.37 43.62
C TYR A 312 4.11 13.34 42.80
N ILE A 313 4.37 14.64 42.91
CA ILE A 313 3.71 15.68 42.11
C ILE A 313 4.19 15.62 40.66
N ASN A 314 5.50 15.46 40.41
CA ASN A 314 6.03 15.29 39.06
C ASN A 314 5.41 14.08 38.36
N GLN A 315 5.30 12.95 39.05
CA GLN A 315 4.65 11.75 38.51
C GLN A 315 3.18 12.00 38.19
N ARG A 316 2.45 12.77 39.02
CA ARG A 316 1.05 13.12 38.77
C ARG A 316 0.89 14.13 37.63
N VAL A 317 1.79 15.11 37.52
CA VAL A 317 1.84 16.07 36.41
C VAL A 317 2.12 15.34 35.10
N GLU A 318 3.04 14.37 35.10
CA GLU A 318 3.38 13.57 33.93
C GLU A 318 2.21 12.66 33.49
N GLU A 319 1.46 12.08 34.44
CA GLU A 319 0.22 11.35 34.14
C GLU A 319 -0.86 12.24 33.52
N ILE A 320 -1.06 13.47 34.05
CA ILE A 320 -2.05 14.40 33.52
C ILE A 320 -1.59 14.92 32.14
N ASP A 321 -0.30 15.18 31.95
CA ASP A 321 0.24 15.63 30.66
C ASP A 321 0.17 14.54 29.58
N GLN A 322 0.40 13.27 29.94
CA GLN A 322 0.16 12.13 29.05
C GLN A 322 -1.32 12.01 28.67
N MET A 323 -2.23 12.20 29.62
CA MET A 323 -3.67 12.21 29.35
C MET A 323 -4.11 13.40 28.48
N HIS A 324 -3.48 14.57 28.67
CA HIS A 324 -3.68 15.77 27.87
C HIS A 324 -3.21 15.55 26.42
N GLN A 325 -2.01 15.01 26.23
CA GLN A 325 -1.46 14.61 24.92
C GLN A 325 -2.37 13.61 24.20
N LEU A 326 -2.85 12.57 24.91
CA LEU A 326 -3.74 11.55 24.33
C LEU A 326 -5.11 12.13 23.92
N LYS A 327 -5.62 13.12 24.68
CA LYS A 327 -6.84 13.85 24.31
C LYS A 327 -6.62 14.78 23.12
N LEU A 328 -5.49 15.47 23.03
CA LEU A 328 -5.09 16.27 21.86
C LEU A 328 -4.94 15.40 20.60
N GLU A 329 -4.39 14.19 20.73
CA GLU A 329 -4.25 13.24 19.63
C GLU A 329 -5.61 12.68 19.17
N LYS A 330 -6.53 12.42 20.10
CA LYS A 330 -7.94 12.13 19.76
C LYS A 330 -8.62 13.31 19.07
N LEU A 331 -8.29 14.54 19.46
CA LEU A 331 -8.82 15.77 18.88
C LEU A 331 -8.26 15.99 17.46
N SER A 332 -7.00 15.65 17.20
CA SER A 332 -6.40 15.72 15.85
C SER A 332 -7.00 14.69 14.90
N VAL A 333 -7.26 13.46 15.35
CA VAL A 333 -7.96 12.41 14.59
C VAL A 333 -9.43 12.79 14.30
N LEU A 334 -10.10 13.46 15.24
CA LEU A 334 -11.44 14.01 15.04
C LEU A 334 -11.42 15.26 14.14
N ALA A 335 -10.37 16.08 14.19
CA ALA A 335 -10.17 17.27 13.36
C ALA A 335 -9.72 16.95 11.92
N GLU A 336 -9.06 15.82 11.65
CA GLU A 336 -8.74 15.40 10.27
C GLU A 336 -10.01 15.13 9.42
N ASN A 337 -11.15 14.88 10.08
CA ASN A 337 -12.45 14.70 9.43
C ASN A 337 -13.27 16.00 9.31
N HIS A 338 -12.85 17.12 9.91
CA HIS A 338 -13.58 18.38 9.87
C HIS A 338 -12.65 19.58 9.60
N ALA A 339 -12.90 20.30 8.51
CA ALA A 339 -12.12 21.49 8.14
C ALA A 339 -12.18 22.55 9.26
N THR A 340 -11.03 23.12 9.63
CA THR A 340 -10.97 24.23 10.60
C THR A 340 -11.67 25.48 10.04
N PRO A 341 -12.18 26.40 10.88
CA PRO A 341 -12.87 27.62 10.42
C PRO A 341 -12.04 28.45 9.42
N GLU A 342 -10.74 28.60 9.66
CA GLU A 342 -9.81 29.30 8.74
C GLU A 342 -9.67 28.58 7.39
N GLN A 343 -9.67 27.24 7.39
CA GLN A 343 -9.63 26.46 6.15
C GLN A 343 -10.95 26.55 5.37
N MET A 344 -12.08 26.68 6.07
CA MET A 344 -13.40 26.89 5.45
C MET A 344 -13.53 28.28 4.85
N GLU A 345 -12.97 29.30 5.49
CA GLU A 345 -12.87 30.65 4.94
C GLU A 345 -12.00 30.67 3.67
N LYS A 346 -10.86 29.97 3.72
CA LYS A 346 -9.99 29.78 2.54
C LYS A 346 -10.69 28.99 1.41
N VAL A 347 -11.50 27.99 1.74
CA VAL A 347 -12.32 27.27 0.75
C VAL A 347 -13.35 28.21 0.11
N ALA A 348 -14.01 29.06 0.90
CA ALA A 348 -15.00 30.01 0.40
C ALA A 348 -14.38 31.11 -0.48
N SER A 349 -13.20 31.63 -0.10
CA SER A 349 -12.44 32.58 -0.92
C SER A 349 -12.01 31.96 -2.24
N ASN A 350 -11.48 30.73 -2.21
CA ASN A 350 -11.00 30.03 -3.39
C ASN A 350 -12.12 29.70 -4.38
N ILE A 351 -13.32 29.34 -3.91
CA ILE A 351 -14.48 29.10 -4.79
C ILE A 351 -14.93 30.38 -5.48
N SER A 352 -14.83 31.51 -4.79
CA SER A 352 -15.21 32.83 -5.33
C SER A 352 -14.22 33.32 -6.38
N LEU A 353 -12.93 33.03 -6.21
CA LEU A 353 -11.83 33.40 -7.11
C LEU A 353 -11.39 32.25 -8.03
N TRP A 354 -12.26 31.28 -8.32
CA TRP A 354 -11.88 30.01 -8.97
C TRP A 354 -11.17 30.16 -10.34
N GLY A 355 -11.46 31.25 -11.06
CA GLY A 355 -10.82 31.56 -12.34
C GLY A 355 -9.36 32.03 -12.21
N GLU A 356 -9.00 32.61 -11.06
CA GLU A 356 -7.73 33.32 -10.84
C GLU A 356 -6.76 32.55 -9.94
N ILE A 357 -7.26 31.61 -9.15
CA ILE A 357 -6.44 30.76 -8.27
C ILE A 357 -5.63 29.71 -9.04
N ASP A 358 -4.50 29.33 -8.43
CA ASP A 358 -3.58 28.37 -9.01
C ASP A 358 -4.08 26.91 -8.93
N PHE A 359 -3.34 26.00 -9.56
CA PHE A 359 -3.71 24.58 -9.60
C PHE A 359 -3.64 23.88 -8.23
N GLU A 360 -2.72 24.31 -7.35
CA GLU A 360 -2.56 23.73 -6.02
C GLU A 360 -3.67 24.20 -5.08
N GLU A 361 -4.10 25.45 -5.18
CA GLU A 361 -5.22 26.03 -4.46
C GLU A 361 -6.56 25.41 -4.84
N LYS A 362 -6.78 25.15 -6.14
CA LYS A 362 -7.95 24.37 -6.61
C LYS A 362 -7.98 22.99 -5.98
N ARG A 363 -6.82 22.34 -5.92
CA ARG A 363 -6.68 21.01 -5.34
C ARG A 363 -6.92 21.02 -3.83
N PHE A 364 -6.38 22.02 -3.11
CA PHE A 364 -6.62 22.20 -1.68
C PHE A 364 -8.11 22.29 -1.37
N THR A 365 -8.85 23.13 -2.11
CA THR A 365 -10.30 23.29 -1.92
C THR A 365 -11.04 21.97 -2.11
N VAL A 366 -10.67 21.21 -3.13
CA VAL A 366 -11.31 19.94 -3.49
C VAL A 366 -10.97 18.82 -2.51
N ASP A 367 -9.74 18.79 -2.01
CA ASP A 367 -9.33 17.84 -0.98
C ASP A 367 -10.08 18.03 0.35
N LYS A 368 -10.48 19.27 0.65
CA LYS A 368 -11.26 19.62 1.84
C LYS A 368 -12.76 19.38 1.66
N MET A 369 -13.33 19.66 0.49
CA MET A 369 -14.77 19.48 0.24
C MET A 369 -15.17 18.06 -0.16
N ILE A 370 -14.35 17.37 -0.96
CA ILE A 370 -14.76 16.14 -1.67
C ILE A 370 -13.98 14.93 -1.15
N ARG A 371 -14.73 13.90 -0.73
CA ARG A 371 -14.17 12.60 -0.32
C ARG A 371 -13.87 11.73 -1.53
N SER A 372 -14.84 11.58 -2.43
CA SER A 372 -14.66 10.86 -3.69
C SER A 372 -15.68 11.28 -4.73
N LEU A 373 -15.37 11.06 -6.00
CA LEU A 373 -16.23 11.39 -7.12
C LEU A 373 -16.40 10.16 -8.01
N LYS A 374 -17.63 9.71 -8.25
CA LYS A 374 -17.93 8.56 -9.11
C LYS A 374 -18.55 9.03 -10.42
N VAL A 375 -17.92 8.70 -11.54
CA VAL A 375 -18.42 9.03 -12.89
C VAL A 375 -19.00 7.80 -13.57
N PHE A 376 -20.26 7.88 -13.94
CA PHE A 376 -21.01 6.94 -14.76
C PHE A 376 -21.23 7.56 -16.16
N PRO A 377 -21.67 6.77 -17.16
CA PRO A 377 -22.12 7.32 -18.43
C PRO A 377 -23.28 8.32 -18.20
N GLY A 378 -23.02 9.61 -18.38
CA GLY A 378 -24.03 10.68 -18.23
C GLY A 378 -24.39 11.10 -16.80
N LEU A 379 -23.74 10.53 -15.77
CA LEU A 379 -24.04 10.88 -14.37
C LEU A 379 -22.75 11.01 -13.55
N VAL A 380 -22.63 12.07 -12.76
CA VAL A 380 -21.54 12.28 -11.81
C VAL A 380 -22.11 12.32 -10.40
N GLN A 381 -21.65 11.41 -9.53
CA GLN A 381 -22.01 11.38 -8.12
C GLN A 381 -20.85 11.89 -7.27
N ILE A 382 -21.10 12.91 -6.46
CA ILE A 382 -20.09 13.50 -5.57
C ILE A 382 -20.37 13.04 -4.14
N GLN A 383 -19.34 12.51 -3.48
CA GLN A 383 -19.36 12.24 -2.05
C GLN A 383 -18.62 13.37 -1.33
N TRP A 384 -19.38 14.19 -0.60
CA TRP A 384 -18.87 15.32 0.18
C TRP A 384 -18.26 14.86 1.51
N LYS A 385 -17.34 15.66 2.05
CA LYS A 385 -16.82 15.50 3.41
C LYS A 385 -17.72 16.16 4.46
N PHE A 386 -18.44 17.21 4.09
CA PHE A 386 -19.39 17.95 4.93
C PHE A 386 -20.62 18.40 4.13
#